data_AF-A0A8I6XV40-F1
#
_entry.id   AF-A0A8I6XV40-F1
#
_cell.length_a   1.000
_cell.length_b   1.000
_cell.length_c   1.000
_cell.angle_alpha   90.00
_cell.angle_beta   90.00
_cell.angle_gamma   90.00
#
_symmetry.space_group_name_H-M   'P 1'
#
loop_
_entity.id
_entity.type
_entity.pdbx_description
1 polymer ?
#
loop_
_entity_poly.entity_id
_entity_poly.type
_entity_poly.pdbx_seq_one_letter_code
_entity_poly.pdbx_strand_id
1 'polypeptide(L)'
;MLRMDDSEDEEKERNLGKPEETKKGKQRVKMEGEASSLREKMEQMMKAREELTRKTLETKILITEKKKEVKLAQVEAKREEAKRKADLEERMIKVKEAKVWKELMVEEKEHMMMSKKDMDEEQLQWWKDYKEDIAERKRIFRGASSTFRGGGDGGVDDFNGGA
;
A
#
# COMPACT_ATOMS: atom_id res chain seq x y z
N MET A 1 -0.37 -45.35 96.87
CA MET A 1 -0.62 -43.91 97.09
C MET A 1 0.70 -43.19 97.07
N LEU A 2 0.93 -42.34 96.07
CA LEU A 2 1.36 -40.94 96.23
C LEU A 2 1.44 -40.31 94.83
N ARG A 3 0.56 -39.33 94.63
CA ARG A 3 0.58 -38.37 93.52
C ARG A 3 1.71 -37.39 93.79
N MET A 4 2.41 -36.95 92.75
CA MET A 4 3.09 -35.67 92.73
C MET A 4 2.76 -35.02 91.39
N ASP A 5 2.02 -33.92 91.53
CA ASP A 5 1.55 -33.02 90.50
C ASP A 5 2.48 -31.79 90.50
N ASP A 6 2.58 -31.17 89.33
CA ASP A 6 3.06 -29.82 89.01
C ASP A 6 4.44 -29.33 89.50
N SER A 7 5.29 -28.97 88.54
CA SER A 7 5.71 -27.57 88.36
C SER A 7 6.66 -27.40 87.17
N GLU A 8 6.19 -26.60 86.19
CA GLU A 8 6.96 -25.63 85.40
C GLU A 8 8.19 -26.13 84.61
N ASP A 9 8.01 -26.30 83.29
CA ASP A 9 9.10 -26.00 82.36
C ASP A 9 8.58 -25.20 81.16
N GLU A 10 8.24 -23.94 81.46
CA GLU A 10 8.03 -22.84 80.51
C GLU A 10 9.35 -22.45 79.78
N GLU A 11 10.14 -23.41 79.31
CA GLU A 11 11.34 -23.14 78.49
C GLU A 11 11.11 -23.22 76.98
N LYS A 12 9.87 -23.42 76.51
CA LYS A 12 9.61 -23.57 75.07
C LYS A 12 9.54 -22.28 74.25
N GLU A 13 9.78 -21.11 74.86
CA GLU A 13 9.69 -19.81 74.16
C GLU A 13 11.01 -19.03 74.07
N ARG A 14 12.14 -19.58 74.54
CA ARG A 14 13.39 -18.79 74.68
C ARG A 14 14.27 -18.68 73.44
N ASN A 15 13.89 -19.19 72.26
CA ASN A 15 14.76 -19.18 71.08
C ASN A 15 14.07 -18.88 69.73
N LEU A 16 12.94 -18.17 69.70
CA LEU A 16 12.26 -17.84 68.44
C LEU A 16 12.93 -16.72 67.62
N GLY A 17 14.06 -16.14 68.09
CA GLY A 17 14.67 -14.97 67.45
C GLY A 17 16.20 -14.93 67.39
N LYS A 18 16.93 -15.98 67.79
CA LYS A 18 18.39 -16.03 67.64
C LYS A 18 18.77 -16.78 66.36
N PRO A 19 19.66 -16.24 65.51
CA PRO A 19 20.16 -16.99 64.37
C PRO A 19 20.80 -18.28 64.88
N GLU A 20 20.28 -19.41 64.44
CA GLU A 20 20.65 -20.73 64.94
C GLU A 20 22.13 -21.01 64.58
N GLU A 21 23.05 -20.81 65.53
CA GLU A 21 24.50 -20.98 65.31
C GLU A 21 24.94 -22.45 65.17
N THR A 22 23.99 -23.39 65.26
CA THR A 22 24.23 -24.81 65.04
C THR A 22 24.68 -25.07 63.60
N LYS A 23 25.49 -26.12 63.37
CA LYS A 23 25.93 -26.51 62.01
C LYS A 23 24.75 -26.68 61.03
N LYS A 24 23.58 -27.11 61.52
CA LYS A 24 22.35 -27.22 60.74
C LYS A 24 21.77 -25.86 60.35
N GLY A 25 21.73 -24.89 61.27
CA GLY A 25 21.24 -23.53 60.99
C GLY A 25 22.06 -22.83 59.90
N LYS A 26 23.40 -22.87 60.00
CA LYS A 26 24.30 -22.33 58.96
C LYS A 26 24.11 -23.01 57.60
N GLN A 27 23.89 -24.33 57.57
CA GLN A 27 23.64 -25.06 56.33
C GLN A 27 22.29 -24.68 55.70
N ARG A 28 21.24 -24.46 56.51
CA ARG A 28 19.94 -23.99 56.02
C ARG A 28 20.04 -22.62 55.36
N VAL A 29 20.69 -21.65 56.02
CA VAL A 29 20.89 -20.30 55.45
C VAL A 29 21.65 -20.35 54.12
N LYS A 30 22.67 -21.20 54.01
CA LYS A 30 23.41 -21.38 52.75
C LYS A 30 22.52 -21.95 51.64
N MET A 31 21.74 -22.98 51.94
CA MET A 31 20.80 -23.59 50.98
C MET A 31 19.71 -22.61 50.55
N GLU A 32 19.25 -21.74 51.46
CA GLU A 32 18.24 -20.73 51.18
C GLU A 32 18.78 -19.60 50.27
N GLY A 33 20.03 -19.20 50.48
CA GLY A 33 20.74 -18.27 49.59
C GLY A 33 20.95 -18.84 48.18
N GLU A 34 21.36 -20.11 48.09
CA GLU A 34 21.50 -20.83 46.82
C GLU A 34 20.14 -20.99 46.11
N ALA A 35 19.08 -21.31 46.84
CA ALA A 35 17.72 -21.41 46.30
C ALA A 35 17.20 -20.05 45.80
N SER A 36 17.48 -18.97 46.52
CA SER A 36 17.10 -17.61 46.13
C SER A 36 17.84 -17.17 44.87
N SER A 37 19.16 -17.43 44.80
CA SER A 37 19.98 -17.16 43.62
C SER A 37 19.50 -17.94 42.38
N LEU A 38 19.12 -19.21 42.55
CA LEU A 38 18.56 -20.01 41.46
C LEU A 38 17.22 -19.48 40.97
N ARG A 39 16.34 -19.05 41.89
CA ARG A 39 15.04 -18.43 41.54
C ARG A 39 15.24 -17.14 40.75
N GLU A 40 16.14 -16.27 41.20
CA GLU A 40 16.45 -15.02 40.51
C GLU A 40 17.00 -15.26 39.10
N LYS A 41 17.90 -16.23 38.93
CA LYS A 41 18.44 -16.61 37.62
C LYS A 41 17.37 -17.16 36.67
N MET A 42 16.43 -17.96 37.19
CA MET A 42 15.29 -18.44 36.40
C MET A 42 14.37 -17.29 35.98
N GLU A 43 14.10 -16.34 36.86
CA GLU A 43 13.28 -15.17 36.56
C GLU A 43 13.93 -14.28 35.49
N GLN A 44 15.24 -14.03 35.58
CA GLN A 44 15.99 -13.30 34.56
C GLN A 44 15.95 -14.01 33.20
N MET A 45 16.11 -15.35 33.17
CA MET A 45 15.99 -16.12 31.93
C MET A 45 14.58 -16.05 31.33
N MET A 46 13.53 -16.14 32.16
CA MET A 46 12.14 -16.02 31.69
C MET A 46 11.89 -14.64 31.08
N LYS A 47 12.29 -13.56 31.77
CA LYS A 47 12.17 -12.18 31.26
C LYS A 47 12.91 -12.00 29.94
N ALA A 48 14.15 -12.48 29.84
CA ALA A 48 14.93 -12.40 28.60
C ALA A 48 14.27 -13.15 27.44
N ARG A 49 13.68 -14.32 27.72
CA ARG A 49 12.97 -15.14 26.72
C ARG A 49 11.67 -14.48 26.27
N GLU A 50 10.91 -13.88 27.18
CA GLU A 50 9.70 -13.11 26.88
C GLU A 50 10.04 -11.90 26.03
N GLU A 51 11.08 -11.15 26.38
CA GLU A 51 11.51 -9.97 25.63
C GLU A 51 11.98 -10.34 24.21
N LEU A 52 12.76 -11.42 24.06
CA LEU A 52 13.18 -11.93 22.76
C LEU A 52 11.97 -12.34 21.90
N THR A 53 10.99 -13.01 22.50
CA THR A 53 9.76 -13.42 21.82
C THR A 53 8.96 -12.20 21.37
N ARG A 54 8.82 -11.19 22.24
CA ARG A 54 8.15 -9.93 21.92
C ARG A 54 8.80 -9.22 20.75
N LYS A 55 10.12 -8.98 20.80
CA LYS A 55 10.88 -8.34 19.71
C LYS A 55 10.76 -9.11 18.39
N THR A 56 10.74 -10.44 18.46
CA THR A 56 10.57 -11.29 17.28
C THR A 56 9.19 -11.10 16.65
N LEU A 57 8.13 -11.04 17.47
CA LEU A 57 6.77 -10.81 16.98
C LEU A 57 6.60 -9.41 16.41
N GLU A 58 7.09 -8.38 17.10
CA GLU A 58 7.10 -6.99 16.62
C GLU A 58 7.79 -6.88 15.25
N THR A 59 8.95 -7.53 15.10
CA THR A 59 9.69 -7.55 13.83
C THR A 59 8.91 -8.27 12.73
N LYS A 60 8.25 -9.39 13.04
CA LYS A 60 7.39 -10.10 12.07
C LYS A 60 6.25 -9.22 11.59
N ILE A 61 5.58 -8.52 12.51
CA ILE A 61 4.50 -7.59 12.17
C ILE A 61 5.02 -6.51 11.22
N LEU A 62 6.10 -5.82 11.59
CA LEU A 62 6.72 -4.78 10.78
C LEU A 62 7.14 -5.26 9.37
N ILE A 63 7.68 -6.48 9.27
CA ILE A 63 8.02 -7.08 7.96
C ILE A 63 6.77 -7.28 7.11
N THR A 64 5.67 -7.78 7.71
CA THR A 64 4.43 -8.03 6.98
C THR A 64 3.74 -6.73 6.55
N GLU A 65 3.75 -5.69 7.38
CA GLU A 65 3.25 -4.36 7.03
C GLU A 65 4.05 -3.74 5.88
N LYS A 66 5.38 -3.71 5.98
CA LYS A 66 6.23 -3.22 4.88
C LYS A 66 6.03 -3.99 3.58
N LYS A 67 5.82 -5.30 3.65
CA LYS A 67 5.49 -6.10 2.45
C LYS A 67 4.15 -5.69 1.82
N LYS A 68 3.15 -5.31 2.62
CA LYS A 68 1.87 -4.81 2.10
C LYS A 68 2.05 -3.42 1.46
N GLU A 69 2.77 -2.52 2.13
CA GLU A 69 3.06 -1.18 1.61
C GLU A 69 3.80 -1.23 0.26
N VAL A 70 4.83 -2.08 0.14
CA VAL A 70 5.58 -2.25 -1.12
C VAL A 70 4.68 -2.78 -2.24
N LYS A 71 3.77 -3.71 -1.93
CA LYS A 71 2.80 -4.21 -2.93
C LYS A 71 1.83 -3.13 -3.37
N LEU A 72 1.31 -2.34 -2.43
CA LEU A 72 0.42 -1.22 -2.74
C LEU A 72 1.13 -0.18 -3.60
N ALA A 73 2.35 0.21 -3.23
CA ALA A 73 3.16 1.15 -4.00
C ALA A 73 3.47 0.65 -5.41
N GLN A 74 3.74 -0.65 -5.60
CA GLN A 74 3.93 -1.23 -6.94
C GLN A 74 2.66 -1.17 -7.79
N VAL A 75 1.50 -1.42 -7.20
CA VAL A 75 0.21 -1.34 -7.92
C VAL A 75 -0.08 0.11 -8.30
N GLU A 76 0.14 1.04 -7.37
CA GLU A 76 -0.07 2.47 -7.62
C GLU A 76 0.88 3.01 -8.70
N ALA A 77 2.17 2.65 -8.65
CA ALA A 77 3.15 3.03 -9.66
C ALA A 77 2.75 2.54 -11.06
N LYS A 78 2.28 1.28 -11.18
CA LYS A 78 1.77 0.75 -12.46
C LYS A 78 0.54 1.50 -12.95
N ARG A 79 -0.37 1.86 -12.05
CA ARG A 79 -1.57 2.66 -12.38
C ARG A 79 -1.20 4.05 -12.86
N GLU A 80 -0.25 4.70 -12.19
CA GLU A 80 0.23 6.03 -12.55
C GLU A 80 0.96 6.02 -13.90
N GLU A 81 1.78 5.01 -14.17
CA GLU A 81 2.45 4.81 -15.46
C GLU A 81 1.44 4.60 -16.59
N ALA A 82 0.42 3.76 -16.37
CA ALA A 82 -0.65 3.54 -17.34
C ALA A 82 -1.41 4.84 -17.65
N LYS A 83 -1.71 5.65 -16.62
CA LYS A 83 -2.34 6.96 -16.79
C LYS A 83 -1.45 7.92 -17.59
N ARG A 84 -0.17 8.03 -17.24
CA ARG A 84 0.79 8.88 -17.98
C ARG A 84 0.90 8.45 -19.46
N LYS A 85 0.90 7.15 -19.73
CA LYS A 85 0.94 6.63 -21.10
C LYS A 85 -0.31 6.99 -21.89
N ALA A 86 -1.50 6.82 -21.31
CA ALA A 86 -2.75 7.20 -21.94
C ALA A 86 -2.82 8.72 -22.20
N ASP A 87 -2.39 9.54 -21.25
CA ASP A 87 -2.36 11.00 -21.40
C ASP A 87 -1.40 11.43 -22.54
N LEU A 88 -0.25 10.78 -22.67
CA LEU A 88 0.69 11.04 -23.77
C LEU A 88 0.11 10.63 -25.13
N GLU A 89 -0.56 9.47 -25.20
CA GLU A 89 -1.21 9.01 -26.42
C GLU A 89 -2.33 9.96 -26.86
N GLU A 90 -3.17 10.40 -25.92
CA GLU A 90 -4.23 11.39 -26.20
C GLU A 90 -3.64 12.72 -26.68
N ARG A 91 -2.55 13.20 -26.07
CA ARG A 91 -1.83 14.41 -26.54
C ARG A 91 -1.28 14.23 -27.94
N MET A 92 -0.69 13.07 -28.26
CA MET A 92 -0.17 12.77 -29.59
C MET A 92 -1.27 12.73 -30.64
N ILE A 93 -2.44 12.17 -30.31
CA ILE A 93 -3.60 12.16 -31.19
C ILE A 93 -4.08 13.59 -31.43
N LYS A 94 -4.28 14.40 -30.37
CA LYS A 94 -4.67 15.82 -30.50
C LYS A 94 -3.72 16.63 -31.37
N VAL A 95 -2.41 16.40 -31.25
CA VAL A 95 -1.41 17.08 -32.08
C VAL A 95 -1.51 16.66 -33.55
N LYS A 96 -1.67 15.36 -33.82
CA LYS A 96 -1.87 14.85 -35.18
C LYS A 96 -3.17 15.38 -35.79
N GLU A 97 -4.25 15.36 -35.02
CA GLU A 97 -5.54 15.93 -35.39
C GLU A 97 -5.40 17.43 -35.72
N ALA A 98 -4.79 18.22 -34.85
CA ALA A 98 -4.59 19.65 -35.10
C ALA A 98 -3.76 19.92 -36.36
N LYS A 99 -2.76 19.08 -36.65
CA LYS A 99 -1.95 19.17 -37.87
C LYS A 99 -2.78 18.90 -39.12
N VAL A 100 -3.52 17.78 -39.14
CA VAL A 100 -4.42 17.42 -40.27
C VAL A 100 -5.49 18.49 -40.49
N TRP A 101 -6.07 19.01 -39.40
CA TRP A 101 -7.04 20.09 -39.47
C TRP A 101 -6.45 21.37 -40.08
N LYS A 102 -5.24 21.74 -39.66
CA LYS A 102 -4.52 22.89 -40.21
C LYS A 102 -4.24 22.72 -41.71
N GLU A 103 -3.81 21.54 -42.15
CA GLU A 103 -3.58 21.22 -43.55
C GLU A 103 -4.86 21.34 -44.38
N LEU A 104 -5.99 20.80 -43.91
CA LEU A 104 -7.30 20.95 -44.56
C LEU A 104 -7.75 22.41 -44.67
N MET A 105 -7.43 23.26 -43.68
CA MET A 105 -7.76 24.68 -43.74
C MET A 105 -6.90 25.44 -44.75
N VAL A 106 -5.64 25.04 -44.93
CA VAL A 106 -4.74 25.61 -45.94
C VAL A 106 -5.17 25.18 -47.34
N GLU A 107 -5.45 23.89 -47.55
CA GLU A 107 -5.94 23.33 -48.81
C GLU A 107 -7.24 24.02 -49.27
N GLU A 108 -8.20 24.22 -48.37
CA GLU A 108 -9.42 24.98 -48.68
C GLU A 108 -9.14 26.42 -49.07
N LYS A 109 -8.24 27.10 -48.35
CA LYS A 109 -7.88 28.48 -48.64
C LYS A 109 -7.23 28.60 -50.02
N GLU A 110 -6.30 27.71 -50.35
CA GLU A 110 -5.65 27.67 -51.66
C GLU A 110 -6.67 27.44 -52.78
N HIS A 111 -7.57 26.48 -52.59
CA HIS A 111 -8.63 26.19 -53.54
C HIS A 111 -9.60 27.36 -53.74
N MET A 112 -9.93 28.10 -52.68
CA MET A 112 -10.76 29.30 -52.76
C MET A 112 -10.06 30.51 -53.41
N MET A 113 -8.72 30.57 -53.37
CA MET A 113 -7.95 31.64 -53.99
C MET A 113 -7.74 31.44 -55.50
N MET A 114 -8.11 30.29 -56.06
CA MET A 114 -8.04 30.06 -57.50
C MET A 114 -9.03 30.95 -58.26
N SER A 115 -8.55 31.63 -59.31
CA SER A 115 -9.37 32.49 -60.17
C SER A 115 -10.28 31.62 -61.04
N LYS A 116 -11.59 31.90 -60.99
CA LYS A 116 -12.60 31.19 -61.79
C LYS A 116 -12.85 31.82 -63.17
N LYS A 117 -12.24 32.98 -63.44
CA LYS A 117 -12.58 33.80 -64.61
C LYS A 117 -12.24 33.13 -65.94
N ASP A 118 -11.22 32.28 -65.91
CA ASP A 118 -10.69 31.59 -67.09
C ASP A 118 -10.92 30.07 -67.03
N MET A 119 -11.78 29.60 -66.12
CA MET A 119 -12.12 28.18 -66.00
C MET A 119 -13.21 27.78 -66.99
N ASP A 120 -13.03 26.66 -67.68
CA ASP A 120 -14.07 26.03 -68.49
C ASP A 120 -15.15 25.32 -67.63
N GLU A 121 -16.19 24.77 -68.26
CA GLU A 121 -17.29 24.10 -67.55
C GLU A 121 -16.84 22.87 -66.74
N GLU A 122 -15.87 22.12 -67.25
CA GLU A 122 -15.34 20.93 -66.59
C GLU A 122 -14.50 21.32 -65.37
N GLN A 123 -13.67 22.36 -65.51
CA GLN A 123 -12.87 22.95 -64.44
C GLN A 123 -13.74 23.60 -63.36
N LEU A 124 -14.85 24.25 -63.74
CA LEU A 124 -15.83 24.80 -62.80
C LEU A 124 -16.57 23.70 -62.03
N GLN A 125 -16.86 22.57 -62.67
CA GLN A 125 -17.47 21.43 -62.01
C GLN A 125 -16.50 20.79 -61.02
N TRP A 126 -15.27 20.52 -61.45
CA TRP A 126 -14.20 20.02 -60.58
C TRP A 126 -13.98 20.94 -59.36
N TRP A 127 -13.98 22.26 -59.56
CA TRP A 127 -13.87 23.22 -58.46
C TRP A 127 -15.02 23.09 -57.45
N LYS A 128 -16.26 22.87 -57.91
CA LYS A 128 -17.40 22.67 -57.00
C LYS A 128 -17.29 21.35 -56.25
N ASP A 129 -16.98 20.27 -56.95
CA ASP A 129 -16.88 18.92 -56.40
C ASP A 129 -15.75 18.85 -55.37
N TYR A 130 -14.60 19.45 -55.66
CA TYR A 130 -13.46 19.50 -54.73
C TYR A 130 -13.76 20.33 -53.48
N LYS A 131 -14.52 21.42 -53.62
CA LYS A 131 -15.00 22.19 -52.45
C LYS A 131 -15.93 21.36 -51.57
N GLU A 132 -16.81 20.57 -52.17
CA GLU A 132 -17.71 19.67 -51.45
C GLU A 132 -16.94 18.54 -50.75
N ASP A 133 -15.97 17.94 -51.43
CA ASP A 133 -15.06 16.94 -50.88
C ASP A 133 -14.27 17.47 -49.67
N ILE A 134 -13.73 18.70 -49.72
CA ILE A 134 -13.09 19.33 -48.56
C ILE A 134 -14.08 19.48 -47.40
N ALA A 135 -15.31 19.91 -47.67
CA ALA A 135 -16.34 20.08 -46.64
C ALA A 135 -16.73 18.73 -46.01
N GLU A 136 -16.78 17.67 -46.80
CA GLU A 136 -17.02 16.30 -46.35
C GLU A 136 -15.86 15.75 -45.52
N ARG A 137 -14.61 15.88 -45.99
CA ARG A 137 -13.42 15.50 -45.21
C ARG A 137 -13.37 16.20 -43.85
N LYS A 138 -13.73 17.49 -43.80
CA LYS A 138 -13.87 18.24 -42.54
C LYS A 138 -15.00 17.75 -41.65
N ARG A 139 -16.13 17.34 -42.23
CA ARG A 139 -17.28 16.76 -41.50
C ARG A 139 -16.89 15.44 -40.85
N ILE A 140 -16.25 14.55 -41.62
CA ILE A 140 -15.77 13.24 -41.14
C ILE A 140 -14.73 13.43 -40.05
N PHE A 141 -13.77 14.32 -40.25
CA PHE A 141 -12.72 14.61 -39.27
C PHE A 141 -13.29 15.09 -37.92
N ARG A 142 -14.26 16.01 -37.94
CA ARG A 142 -14.96 16.44 -36.71
C ARG A 142 -15.80 15.34 -36.08
N GLY A 143 -16.44 14.49 -36.90
CA GLY A 143 -17.21 13.33 -36.43
C GLY A 143 -16.32 12.27 -35.75
N ALA A 144 -15.17 11.96 -36.33
CA ALA A 144 -14.20 11.00 -35.81
C ALA A 144 -13.51 11.49 -34.52
N SER A 145 -13.25 12.79 -34.40
CA SER A 145 -12.73 13.37 -33.15
C SER A 145 -13.75 13.32 -31.99
N SER A 146 -15.04 13.17 -32.31
CA SER A 146 -16.11 13.01 -31.31
C SER A 146 -16.28 11.58 -30.80
N THR A 147 -16.03 10.56 -31.63
CA THR A 147 -16.15 9.15 -31.25
C THR A 147 -14.97 8.66 -30.40
N PHE A 148 -13.81 9.31 -30.48
CA PHE A 148 -12.68 9.02 -29.58
C PHE A 148 -12.87 9.58 -28.14
N ARG A 149 -13.89 10.43 -27.93
CA ARG A 149 -14.26 11.01 -26.62
C ARG A 149 -15.40 10.27 -25.90
N GLY A 150 -15.80 9.09 -26.39
CA GLY A 150 -16.71 8.19 -25.67
C GLY A 150 -15.95 7.47 -24.56
N GLY A 151 -15.87 8.11 -23.39
CA GLY A 151 -15.18 7.59 -22.21
C GLY A 151 -15.63 6.18 -21.83
N GLY A 152 -14.64 5.35 -21.50
CA GLY A 152 -14.85 4.06 -20.89
C GLY A 152 -15.65 4.20 -19.60
N ASP A 153 -16.84 3.62 -19.60
CA ASP A 153 -17.63 3.41 -18.41
C ASP A 153 -16.92 2.34 -17.57
N GLY A 154 -16.43 2.77 -16.40
CA GLY A 154 -15.75 1.92 -15.45
C GLY A 154 -16.73 0.99 -14.77
N GLY A 155 -16.97 -0.18 -15.37
CA GLY A 155 -17.58 -1.32 -14.71
C GLY A 155 -16.56 -1.98 -13.77
N VAL A 156 -16.41 -1.46 -12.56
CA VAL A 156 -15.90 -2.26 -11.44
C VAL A 156 -17.05 -3.14 -11.00
N ASP A 157 -17.13 -4.36 -11.54
CA ASP A 157 -18.00 -5.38 -10.97
C ASP A 157 -17.41 -5.83 -9.63
N ASP A 158 -17.90 -5.20 -8.55
CA ASP A 158 -17.79 -5.71 -7.19
C ASP A 158 -18.53 -7.05 -7.09
N PHE A 159 -17.83 -8.15 -7.40
CA PHE A 159 -18.26 -9.49 -6.97
C PHE A 159 -17.92 -9.68 -5.49
N ASN A 160 -18.70 -9.03 -4.63
CA ASN A 160 -18.89 -9.47 -3.25
C ASN A 160 -20.03 -10.50 -3.25
N GLY A 161 -19.67 -11.78 -3.33
CA GLY A 161 -20.61 -12.90 -3.26
C GLY A 161 -20.16 -13.88 -2.20
N GLY A 162 -20.48 -13.60 -0.94
CA GLY A 162 -20.45 -14.59 0.13
C GLY A 162 -21.72 -15.44 0.10
N ALA A 163 -21.54 -16.75 0.04
CA ALA A 163 -22.29 -17.80 0.73
C ALA A 163 -21.59 -19.15 0.47
#